data_AF-A0A963TQI7-F1
#
_entry.id   AF-A0A963TQI7-F1
#
_cell.length_a   1.000
_cell.length_b   1.000
_cell.length_c   1.000
_cell.angle_alpha   90.00
_cell.angle_beta   90.00
_cell.angle_gamma   90.00
#
_symmetry.space_group_name_H-M   'P 1'
#
loop_
_entity.id
_entity.type
_entity.pdbx_description
1 polymer ?
#
loop_
_entity_poly.entity_id
_entity_poly.type
_entity_poly.pdbx_seq_one_letter_code
_entity_poly.pdbx_strand_id
1 'polypeptide(L)'
;MEQLLATFETTTAQAIGQFSSAAFYVQALVVAASLIVAAMISRLISARLAFLPATPQTGAFADFRNALYGARGLLFPIMCAATLGLATPVTADLLGQAWLVRLAQGFAILALVYRIADHFVSNTSVIFLLKWVGIPIAILYMLGWLGGVVSYLDSLSVEIGNIRFTVYAVARTVVFGIILFWLGRASNDTGQRVIRGNQALDVGTREVIAKLFEIGVFVVIFLLLLQVMGVDLTALAVFGGALGVGLGFGLQQIASNFISGLIILLDRS
;
A
#
# COMPACT_ATOMS: atom_id res chain seq x y z
N MET A 1 -14.15 4.46 -43.71
CA MET A 1 -13.13 3.40 -43.64
C MET A 1 -11.77 3.91 -44.13
N GLU A 2 -11.71 4.65 -45.24
CA GLU A 2 -10.46 5.25 -45.77
C GLU A 2 -9.78 6.27 -44.83
N GLN A 3 -10.53 7.12 -44.12
CA GLN A 3 -9.95 8.03 -43.12
C GLN A 3 -9.29 7.30 -41.93
N LEU A 4 -9.80 6.15 -41.52
CA LEU A 4 -9.20 5.35 -40.43
C LEU A 4 -7.91 4.67 -40.89
N LEU A 5 -7.84 4.22 -42.15
CA LEU A 5 -6.63 3.65 -42.75
C LEU A 5 -5.54 4.71 -42.95
N ALA A 6 -5.89 5.90 -43.45
CA ALA A 6 -4.95 7.01 -43.59
C ALA A 6 -4.43 7.54 -42.24
N THR A 7 -5.29 7.57 -41.22
CA THR A 7 -4.86 7.90 -39.86
C THR A 7 -3.89 6.83 -39.34
N PHE A 8 -4.19 5.53 -39.54
CA PHE A 8 -3.30 4.42 -39.15
C PHE A 8 -1.94 4.44 -39.85
N GLU A 9 -1.89 4.73 -41.16
CA GLU A 9 -0.62 4.82 -41.91
C GLU A 9 0.24 6.00 -41.43
N THR A 10 -0.38 7.14 -41.11
CA THR A 10 0.34 8.29 -40.56
C THR A 10 0.81 8.07 -39.11
N THR A 11 0.03 7.40 -38.25
CA THR A 11 0.50 7.04 -36.89
C THR A 11 1.59 5.98 -36.91
N THR A 12 1.52 4.99 -37.81
CA THR A 12 2.55 3.95 -37.92
C THR A 12 3.86 4.50 -38.46
N ALA A 13 3.82 5.41 -39.45
CA ALA A 13 5.02 6.11 -39.94
C ALA A 13 5.65 7.03 -38.89
N GLN A 14 4.83 7.77 -38.11
CA GLN A 14 5.33 8.58 -36.99
C GLN A 14 5.89 7.72 -35.84
N ALA A 15 5.27 6.58 -35.54
CA ALA A 15 5.77 5.65 -34.53
C ALA A 15 7.14 5.07 -34.95
N ILE A 16 7.29 4.64 -36.21
CA ILE A 16 8.56 4.11 -36.75
C ILE A 16 9.67 5.17 -36.73
N GLY A 17 9.35 6.43 -37.06
CA GLY A 17 10.30 7.55 -36.96
C GLY A 17 10.76 7.86 -35.53
N GLN A 18 9.92 7.62 -34.51
CA GLN A 18 10.30 7.76 -33.11
C GLN A 18 11.28 6.66 -32.65
N PHE A 19 11.17 5.43 -33.16
CA PHE A 19 12.11 4.34 -32.84
C PHE A 19 13.54 4.59 -33.36
N SER A 20 13.70 5.37 -34.43
CA SER A 20 15.01 5.75 -34.99
C SER A 20 15.55 7.09 -34.46
N SER A 21 14.85 7.74 -33.53
CA SER A 21 15.21 9.08 -33.04
C SER A 21 16.27 9.02 -31.93
N ALA A 22 17.14 10.03 -31.84
CA ALA A 22 18.10 10.17 -30.74
C ALA A 22 17.41 10.16 -29.35
N ALA A 23 16.16 10.63 -29.29
CA ALA A 23 15.35 10.61 -28.07
C ALA A 23 15.02 9.19 -27.59
N PHE A 24 14.84 8.21 -28.49
CA PHE A 24 14.63 6.81 -28.10
C PHE A 24 15.84 6.23 -27.38
N TYR A 25 17.05 6.45 -27.91
CA TYR A 25 18.28 5.96 -27.29
C TYR A 25 18.55 6.62 -25.94
N VAL A 26 18.27 7.91 -25.79
CA VAL A 26 18.38 8.61 -24.51
C VAL A 26 17.36 8.05 -23.51
N GLN A 27 16.11 7.82 -23.90
CA GLN A 27 15.11 7.20 -23.02
C GLN A 27 15.51 5.76 -22.62
N ALA A 28 16.06 4.98 -23.55
CA ALA A 28 16.55 3.63 -23.25
C ALA A 28 17.72 3.65 -22.25
N LEU A 29 18.64 4.61 -22.39
CA LEU A 29 19.71 4.84 -21.42
C LEU A 29 19.18 5.28 -20.06
N VAL A 30 18.17 6.14 -20.01
CA VAL A 30 17.52 6.55 -18.76
C VAL A 30 16.88 5.34 -18.07
N VAL A 31 16.16 4.49 -18.81
CA VAL A 31 15.58 3.25 -18.26
C VAL A 31 16.67 2.34 -17.71
N ALA A 32 17.74 2.09 -18.48
CA ALA A 32 18.85 1.25 -18.05
C ALA A 32 19.54 1.81 -16.79
N ALA A 33 19.80 3.13 -16.76
CA ALA A 33 20.36 3.81 -15.61
C ALA A 33 19.45 3.70 -14.38
N SER A 34 18.14 3.93 -14.53
CA SER A 34 17.16 3.78 -13.45
C SER A 34 17.10 2.37 -12.88
N LEU A 35 17.25 1.34 -13.73
CA LEU A 35 17.31 -0.07 -13.29
C LEU A 35 18.62 -0.39 -12.56
N ILE A 36 19.76 0.13 -13.03
CA ILE A 36 21.06 -0.03 -12.36
C ILE A 36 21.04 0.66 -10.99
N VAL A 37 20.52 1.89 -10.93
CA VAL A 37 20.37 2.65 -9.67
C VAL A 37 19.42 1.90 -8.72
N ALA A 38 18.28 1.41 -9.22
CA ALA A 38 17.37 0.60 -8.41
C ALA A 38 18.02 -0.68 -7.88
N ALA A 39 18.80 -1.39 -8.71
CA ALA A 39 19.55 -2.57 -8.30
C ALA A 39 20.62 -2.23 -7.25
N MET A 40 21.34 -1.12 -7.41
CA MET A 40 22.38 -0.68 -6.49
C MET A 40 21.79 -0.29 -5.13
N ILE A 41 20.72 0.51 -5.12
CA ILE A 41 20.00 0.90 -3.90
C ILE A 41 19.39 -0.34 -3.23
N SER A 42 18.73 -1.22 -3.99
CA SER A 42 18.18 -2.47 -3.46
C SER A 42 19.27 -3.34 -2.82
N ARG A 43 20.46 -3.41 -3.43
CA ARG A 43 21.60 -4.17 -2.88
C ARG A 43 22.14 -3.51 -1.61
N LEU A 44 22.33 -2.19 -1.60
CA LEU A 44 22.77 -1.43 -0.43
C LEU A 44 21.84 -1.62 0.77
N ILE A 45 20.53 -1.46 0.55
CA ILE A 45 19.51 -1.66 1.59
C ILE A 45 19.51 -3.12 2.05
N SER A 46 19.60 -4.08 1.13
CA SER A 46 19.63 -5.51 1.50
C SER A 46 20.92 -5.92 2.24
N ALA A 47 22.04 -5.24 1.98
CA ALA A 47 23.31 -5.46 2.68
C ALA A 47 23.28 -4.85 4.10
N ARG A 48 22.60 -3.72 4.29
CA ARG A 48 22.36 -3.13 5.62
C ARG A 48 21.34 -3.92 6.44
N LEU A 49 20.34 -4.50 5.78
CA LEU A 49 19.33 -5.39 6.39
C LEU A 49 19.81 -6.85 6.54
N ALA A 50 21.04 -7.18 6.13
CA ALA A 50 21.63 -8.52 6.29
C ALA A 50 21.84 -8.94 7.76
N PHE A 51 21.59 -8.03 8.71
CA PHE A 51 21.51 -8.32 10.15
C PHE A 51 20.25 -9.10 10.57
N LEU A 52 19.28 -9.35 9.68
CA LEU A 52 18.11 -10.19 9.95
C LEU A 52 18.43 -11.67 9.62
N PRO A 53 18.43 -12.58 10.62
CA PRO A 53 18.97 -13.93 10.47
C PRO A 53 18.14 -14.82 9.52
N ALA A 54 18.86 -15.73 8.85
CA ALA A 54 18.47 -16.48 7.65
C ALA A 54 17.66 -17.77 7.89
N THR A 55 16.96 -17.92 9.01
CA THR A 55 16.14 -19.14 9.26
C THR A 55 14.77 -18.81 9.82
N PRO A 56 13.70 -19.50 9.37
CA PRO A 56 12.41 -19.45 10.06
C PRO A 56 12.59 -20.10 11.44
N GLN A 57 12.81 -19.28 12.45
CA GLN A 57 12.80 -19.72 13.85
C GLN A 57 11.40 -19.54 14.42
N THR A 58 10.84 -20.62 14.96
CA THR A 58 9.56 -20.63 15.67
C THR A 58 9.61 -19.73 16.91
N GLY A 59 8.73 -18.72 16.96
CA GLY A 59 8.63 -17.78 18.08
C GLY A 59 7.49 -16.78 17.88
N ALA A 60 7.14 -16.00 18.92
CA ALA A 60 5.99 -15.08 18.90
C ALA A 60 6.06 -14.02 17.78
N PHE A 61 7.24 -13.62 17.32
CA PHE A 61 7.46 -12.65 16.24
C PHE A 61 7.82 -13.29 14.89
N ALA A 62 7.64 -14.60 14.73
CA ALA A 62 8.04 -15.32 13.51
C ALA A 62 7.31 -14.78 12.26
N ASP A 63 6.01 -14.51 12.34
CA ASP A 63 5.24 -13.98 11.21
C ASP A 63 5.70 -12.57 10.81
N PHE A 64 5.99 -11.70 11.79
CA PHE A 64 6.50 -10.35 11.53
C PHE A 64 7.90 -10.38 10.91
N ARG A 65 8.80 -11.25 11.40
CA ARG A 65 10.14 -11.42 10.84
C ARG A 65 10.11 -12.09 9.46
N ASN A 66 9.20 -13.04 9.22
CA ASN A 66 8.99 -13.65 7.91
C ASN A 66 8.41 -12.64 6.91
N ALA A 67 7.48 -11.77 7.35
CA ALA A 67 7.03 -10.63 6.56
C ALA A 67 8.18 -9.67 6.25
N LEU A 68 9.06 -9.38 7.20
CA LEU A 68 10.21 -8.51 6.99
C LEU A 68 11.26 -9.14 6.05
N TYR A 69 11.47 -10.45 6.14
CA TYR A 69 12.28 -11.21 5.19
C TYR A 69 11.66 -11.17 3.78
N GLY A 70 10.34 -11.34 3.70
CA GLY A 70 9.63 -11.25 2.45
C GLY A 70 9.70 -9.87 1.80
N ALA A 71 9.65 -8.81 2.61
CA ALA A 71 9.79 -7.44 2.16
C ALA A 71 11.13 -7.18 1.44
N ARG A 72 12.19 -7.94 1.76
CA ARG A 72 13.47 -7.90 1.03
C ARG A 72 13.30 -8.24 -0.45
N GLY A 73 12.44 -9.20 -0.78
CA GLY A 73 12.12 -9.59 -2.15
C GLY A 73 11.33 -8.52 -2.93
N LEU A 74 10.73 -7.55 -2.22
CA LEU A 74 10.02 -6.41 -2.79
C LEU A 74 10.88 -5.16 -2.94
N LEU A 75 12.02 -5.07 -2.26
CA LEU A 75 12.90 -3.91 -2.37
C LEU A 75 13.26 -3.61 -3.82
N PHE A 76 13.62 -4.64 -4.61
CA PHE A 76 13.97 -4.45 -6.01
C PHE A 76 12.84 -3.85 -6.87
N PRO A 77 11.63 -4.43 -6.94
CA PRO A 77 10.54 -3.86 -7.71
C PRO A 77 10.05 -2.50 -7.16
N ILE A 78 10.06 -2.28 -5.84
CA ILE A 78 9.74 -0.96 -5.25
C ILE A 78 10.75 0.08 -5.74
N MET A 79 12.05 -0.23 -5.66
CA MET A 79 13.09 0.70 -6.10
C MET A 79 13.00 0.97 -7.60
N CYS A 80 12.71 -0.04 -8.43
CA CYS A 80 12.51 0.16 -9.86
C CYS A 80 11.32 1.09 -10.15
N ALA A 81 10.18 0.86 -9.48
CA ALA A 81 9.01 1.72 -9.63
C ALA A 81 9.28 3.16 -9.17
N ALA A 82 10.02 3.33 -8.07
CA ALA A 82 10.38 4.64 -7.53
C ALA A 82 11.37 5.41 -8.42
N THR A 83 12.47 4.76 -8.86
CA THR A 83 13.48 5.43 -9.69
C THR A 83 12.94 5.77 -11.08
N LEU A 84 12.12 4.90 -11.67
CA LEU A 84 11.44 5.19 -12.93
C LEU A 84 10.36 6.27 -12.75
N GLY A 85 9.63 6.26 -11.63
CA GLY A 85 8.64 7.29 -11.31
C GLY A 85 9.25 8.69 -11.17
N LEU A 86 10.46 8.79 -10.61
CA LEU A 86 11.21 10.05 -10.56
C LEU A 86 11.83 10.43 -11.91
N ALA A 87 12.24 9.44 -12.71
CA ALA A 87 12.82 9.67 -14.03
C ALA A 87 11.77 10.13 -15.06
N THR A 88 10.51 9.67 -14.96
CA THR A 88 9.43 10.01 -15.90
C THR A 88 9.21 11.52 -16.08
N PRO A 89 8.99 12.34 -15.03
CA PRO A 89 8.78 13.78 -15.20
C PRO A 89 10.04 14.47 -15.72
N VAL A 90 11.22 14.13 -15.18
CA VAL A 90 12.50 14.70 -15.63
C VAL A 90 12.74 14.43 -17.12
N THR A 91 12.45 13.22 -17.58
CA THR A 91 12.59 12.85 -19.00
C THR A 91 11.58 13.56 -19.87
N ALA A 92 10.35 13.75 -19.37
CA ALA A 92 9.30 14.47 -20.09
C ALA A 92 9.65 15.94 -20.27
N ASP A 93 10.24 16.58 -19.24
CA ASP A 93 10.63 17.99 -19.29
C ASP A 93 11.85 18.21 -20.20
N LEU A 94 12.83 17.28 -20.18
CA LEU A 94 14.06 17.40 -20.97
C LEU A 94 13.89 17.04 -22.46
N LEU A 95 13.09 16.02 -22.76
CA LEU A 95 12.95 15.47 -24.12
C LEU A 95 11.59 15.77 -24.77
N GLY A 96 10.67 16.40 -24.04
CA GLY A 96 9.28 16.62 -24.46
C GLY A 96 8.43 15.34 -24.54
N GLN A 97 9.04 14.17 -24.35
CA GLN A 97 8.40 12.85 -24.45
C GLN A 97 9.07 11.88 -23.46
N ALA A 98 8.27 11.04 -22.81
CA ALA A 98 8.76 10.03 -21.85
C ALA A 98 8.00 8.70 -21.97
N TRP A 99 7.52 8.36 -23.17
CA TRP A 99 6.67 7.21 -23.37
C TRP A 99 7.38 5.90 -22.99
N LEU A 100 8.65 5.72 -23.33
CA LEU A 100 9.40 4.50 -23.02
C LEU A 100 9.66 4.35 -21.51
N VAL A 101 9.98 5.46 -20.83
CA VAL A 101 10.18 5.47 -19.37
C VAL A 101 8.87 5.16 -18.64
N ARG A 102 7.75 5.71 -19.10
CA ARG A 102 6.40 5.39 -18.60
C ARG A 102 6.04 3.93 -18.79
N LEU A 103 6.37 3.34 -19.95
CA LEU A 103 6.14 1.92 -20.18
C LEU A 103 6.95 1.07 -19.20
N ALA A 104 8.24 1.36 -19.04
CA ALA A 104 9.11 0.66 -18.09
C ALA A 104 8.61 0.80 -16.64
N GLN A 105 8.14 1.99 -16.25
CA GLN A 105 7.53 2.23 -14.94
C GLN A 105 6.27 1.37 -14.75
N GLY A 106 5.41 1.27 -15.77
CA GLY A 106 4.22 0.42 -15.76
C GLY A 106 4.56 -1.05 -15.52
N PHE A 107 5.56 -1.59 -16.22
CA PHE A 107 6.05 -2.95 -15.97
C PHE A 107 6.63 -3.14 -14.56
N ALA A 108 7.35 -2.15 -14.04
CA ALA A 108 7.88 -2.19 -12.68
C ALA A 108 6.76 -2.23 -11.62
N ILE A 109 5.70 -1.41 -11.80
CA ILE A 109 4.51 -1.42 -10.94
C ILE A 109 3.79 -2.76 -11.06
N LEU A 110 3.65 -3.31 -12.26
CA LEU A 110 3.01 -4.61 -12.49
C LEU A 110 3.76 -5.75 -11.78
N ALA A 111 5.08 -5.76 -11.92
CA ALA A 111 5.95 -6.72 -11.25
C ALA A 111 5.88 -6.58 -9.73
N LEU A 112 5.78 -5.35 -9.22
CA LEU A 112 5.58 -5.07 -7.80
C LEU A 112 4.26 -5.66 -7.30
N VAL A 113 3.16 -5.38 -8.00
CA VAL A 113 1.82 -5.90 -7.67
C VAL A 113 1.82 -7.43 -7.69
N TYR A 114 2.40 -8.04 -8.72
CA TYR A 114 2.49 -9.51 -8.81
C TYR A 114 3.30 -10.11 -7.64
N ARG A 115 4.45 -9.51 -7.30
CA ARG A 115 5.31 -9.94 -6.19
C ARG A 115 4.60 -9.81 -4.84
N ILE A 116 3.86 -8.72 -4.60
CA ILE A 116 3.05 -8.55 -3.39
C ILE A 116 2.00 -9.66 -3.30
N ALA A 117 1.24 -9.87 -4.38
CA ALA A 117 0.18 -10.89 -4.42
C ALA A 117 0.73 -12.29 -4.13
N ASP A 118 1.84 -12.66 -4.74
CA ASP A 118 2.37 -14.02 -4.63
C ASP A 118 3.08 -14.27 -3.29
N HIS A 119 3.74 -13.24 -2.74
CA HIS A 119 4.62 -13.41 -1.58
C HIS A 119 3.94 -13.14 -0.24
N PHE A 120 3.02 -12.17 -0.18
CA PHE A 120 2.39 -11.75 1.09
C PHE A 120 0.97 -12.29 1.24
N VAL A 121 0.28 -12.54 0.14
CA VAL A 121 -1.15 -12.84 0.16
C VAL A 121 -1.36 -14.34 0.01
N SER A 122 -1.72 -15.04 1.08
CA SER A 122 -2.11 -16.46 1.00
C SER A 122 -3.55 -16.67 0.51
N ASN A 123 -4.38 -15.61 0.52
CA ASN A 123 -5.80 -15.68 0.20
C ASN A 123 -6.07 -15.57 -1.31
N THR A 124 -6.62 -16.63 -1.91
CA THR A 124 -6.95 -16.71 -3.34
C THR A 124 -7.76 -15.52 -3.84
N SER A 125 -8.74 -15.03 -3.07
CA SER A 125 -9.60 -13.91 -3.48
C SER A 125 -8.85 -12.58 -3.63
N VAL A 126 -7.84 -12.34 -2.79
CA VAL A 126 -7.05 -11.11 -2.83
C VAL A 126 -6.02 -11.18 -3.96
N ILE A 127 -5.40 -12.35 -4.18
CA ILE A 127 -4.54 -12.58 -5.36
C ILE A 127 -5.35 -12.38 -6.65
N PHE A 128 -6.57 -12.94 -6.70
CA PHE A 128 -7.49 -12.78 -7.81
C PHE A 128 -7.76 -11.30 -8.06
N LEU A 129 -8.15 -10.54 -7.03
CA LEU A 129 -8.40 -9.11 -7.17
C LEU A 129 -7.15 -8.34 -7.61
N LEU A 130 -5.98 -8.59 -7.00
CA LEU A 130 -4.76 -7.88 -7.35
C LEU A 130 -4.33 -8.12 -8.80
N LYS A 131 -4.53 -9.33 -9.32
CA LYS A 131 -4.24 -9.67 -10.72
C LYS A 131 -5.33 -9.15 -11.66
N TRP A 132 -6.60 -9.42 -11.38
CA TRP A 132 -7.71 -9.10 -12.28
C TRP A 132 -8.13 -7.63 -12.26
N VAL A 133 -7.89 -6.91 -11.17
CA VAL A 133 -8.20 -5.48 -11.07
C VAL A 133 -6.92 -4.65 -11.18
N GLY A 134 -5.82 -5.08 -10.54
CA GLY A 134 -4.56 -4.35 -10.57
C GLY A 134 -3.91 -4.29 -11.95
N ILE A 135 -3.95 -5.37 -12.74
CA ILE A 135 -3.36 -5.40 -14.08
C ILE A 135 -4.10 -4.45 -15.04
N PRO A 136 -5.45 -4.49 -15.17
CA PRO A 136 -6.16 -3.52 -16.02
C PRO A 136 -5.96 -2.07 -15.59
N ILE A 137 -5.96 -1.78 -14.28
CA ILE A 137 -5.69 -0.43 -13.77
C ILE A 137 -4.28 0.02 -14.14
N ALA A 138 -3.28 -0.84 -14.01
CA ALA A 138 -1.89 -0.54 -14.40
C ALA A 138 -1.76 -0.28 -15.91
N ILE A 139 -2.48 -1.03 -16.74
CA ILE A 139 -2.53 -0.80 -18.20
C ILE A 139 -3.20 0.54 -18.49
N LEU A 140 -4.34 0.85 -17.87
CA LEU A 140 -5.02 2.14 -18.03
C LEU A 140 -4.13 3.31 -17.59
N TYR A 141 -3.35 3.13 -16.52
CA TYR A 141 -2.37 4.11 -16.07
C TYR A 141 -1.24 4.29 -17.10
N MET A 142 -0.70 3.18 -17.61
CA MET A 142 0.36 3.16 -18.62
C MET A 142 -0.06 3.87 -19.92
N LEU A 143 -1.31 3.66 -20.34
CA LEU A 143 -1.91 4.31 -21.52
C LEU A 143 -2.29 5.78 -21.27
N GLY A 144 -2.20 6.27 -20.03
CA GLY A 144 -2.65 7.61 -19.65
C GLY A 144 -4.16 7.79 -19.64
N TRP A 145 -4.93 6.72 -19.86
CA TRP A 145 -6.40 6.74 -19.92
C TRP A 145 -7.05 6.65 -18.56
N LEU A 146 -6.30 6.27 -17.52
CA LEU A 146 -6.83 6.14 -16.16
C LEU A 146 -7.57 7.40 -15.70
N GLY A 147 -7.02 8.59 -15.98
CA GLY A 147 -7.67 9.86 -15.60
C GLY A 147 -9.04 10.04 -16.25
N GLY A 148 -9.16 9.70 -17.54
CA GLY A 148 -10.44 9.76 -18.28
C GLY A 148 -11.45 8.72 -17.80
N VAL A 149 -10.98 7.51 -17.46
CA VAL A 149 -11.85 6.47 -16.89
C VAL A 149 -12.34 6.89 -15.51
N VAL A 150 -11.46 7.42 -14.66
CA VAL A 150 -11.83 7.88 -13.32
C VAL A 150 -12.83 9.03 -13.40
N SER A 151 -12.62 10.01 -14.28
CA SER A 151 -13.57 11.13 -14.43
C SER A 151 -14.92 10.68 -14.98
N TYR A 152 -14.94 9.70 -15.89
CA TYR A 152 -16.18 9.09 -16.38
C TYR A 152 -16.92 8.32 -15.27
N LEU A 153 -16.20 7.56 -14.44
CA LEU A 153 -16.80 6.87 -13.30
C LEU A 153 -17.26 7.84 -12.20
N ASP A 154 -16.62 9.00 -12.08
CA ASP A 154 -17.03 10.04 -11.13
C ASP A 154 -18.21 10.89 -11.62
N SER A 155 -18.39 11.01 -12.94
CA SER A 155 -19.57 11.68 -13.51
C SER A 155 -20.85 10.86 -13.33
N LEU A 156 -20.72 9.52 -13.22
CA LEU A 156 -21.80 8.62 -12.81
C LEU A 156 -22.02 8.76 -11.29
N SER A 157 -22.67 9.84 -10.89
CA SER A 157 -23.02 10.12 -9.50
C SER A 157 -24.52 10.09 -9.26
N VAL A 158 -24.91 9.45 -8.16
CA VAL A 158 -26.26 9.52 -7.59
C VAL A 158 -26.19 10.37 -6.33
N GLU A 159 -27.00 11.42 -6.27
CA GLU A 159 -27.11 12.28 -5.10
C GLU A 159 -28.23 11.76 -4.20
N ILE A 160 -27.89 11.43 -2.94
CA ILE A 160 -28.87 11.03 -1.92
C ILE A 160 -28.72 12.02 -0.76
N GLY A 161 -29.64 13.00 -0.68
CA GLY A 161 -29.58 14.07 0.30
C GLY A 161 -28.33 14.92 0.12
N ASN A 162 -27.47 15.00 1.14
CA ASN A 162 -26.21 15.75 1.10
C ASN A 162 -24.99 14.87 0.78
N ILE A 163 -25.21 13.62 0.34
CA ILE A 163 -24.14 12.66 0.05
C ILE A 163 -24.15 12.34 -1.45
N ARG A 164 -23.03 12.63 -2.12
CA ARG A 164 -22.80 12.29 -3.53
C ARG A 164 -22.14 10.91 -3.62
N PHE A 165 -22.89 9.90 -4.04
CA PHE A 165 -22.36 8.56 -4.28
C PHE A 165 -21.94 8.43 -5.74
N THR A 166 -20.64 8.31 -5.99
CA THR A 166 -20.10 8.08 -7.34
C THR A 166 -19.77 6.61 -7.56
N VAL A 167 -19.91 6.14 -8.81
CA VAL A 167 -19.49 4.76 -9.16
C VAL A 167 -18.00 4.57 -8.89
N TYR A 168 -17.20 5.62 -9.11
CA TYR A 168 -15.79 5.63 -8.71
C TYR A 168 -15.61 5.40 -7.20
N ALA A 169 -16.37 6.09 -6.34
CA ALA A 169 -16.30 5.91 -4.89
C ALA A 169 -16.65 4.48 -4.48
N VAL A 170 -17.67 3.88 -5.09
CA VAL A 170 -18.05 2.48 -4.83
C VAL A 170 -16.95 1.53 -5.27
N ALA A 171 -16.44 1.66 -6.49
CA ALA A 171 -15.37 0.82 -7.02
C ALA A 171 -14.10 0.92 -6.16
N ARG A 172 -13.69 2.15 -5.82
CA ARG A 172 -12.57 2.42 -4.92
C ARG A 172 -12.78 1.74 -3.56
N THR A 173 -13.98 1.88 -2.98
CA THR A 173 -14.31 1.27 -1.68
C THR A 173 -14.23 -0.25 -1.72
N VAL A 174 -14.73 -0.90 -2.77
CA VAL A 174 -14.65 -2.36 -2.90
C VAL A 174 -13.20 -2.82 -2.99
N VAL A 175 -12.40 -2.18 -3.86
CA VAL A 175 -10.99 -2.54 -4.09
C VAL A 175 -10.16 -2.34 -2.82
N PHE A 176 -10.18 -1.13 -2.25
CA PHE A 176 -9.43 -0.82 -1.04
C PHE A 176 -10.01 -1.52 0.19
N GLY A 177 -11.32 -1.75 0.26
CA GLY A 177 -11.97 -2.46 1.34
C GLY A 177 -11.53 -3.92 1.43
N ILE A 178 -11.39 -4.61 0.29
CA ILE A 178 -10.86 -5.98 0.26
C ILE A 178 -9.41 -6.02 0.77
N ILE A 179 -8.58 -5.05 0.35
CA ILE A 179 -7.19 -4.93 0.80
C ILE A 179 -7.12 -4.64 2.31
N LEU A 180 -7.90 -3.68 2.80
CA LEU A 180 -7.95 -3.29 4.21
C LEU A 180 -8.46 -4.44 5.08
N PHE A 181 -9.51 -5.14 4.64
CA PHE A 181 -10.04 -6.28 5.39
C PHE A 181 -9.05 -7.44 5.46
N TRP A 182 -8.34 -7.70 4.36
CA TRP A 182 -7.24 -8.66 4.36
C TRP A 182 -6.12 -8.26 5.33
N LEU A 183 -5.71 -6.99 5.31
CA LEU A 183 -4.69 -6.45 6.20
C LEU A 183 -5.13 -6.52 7.67
N GLY A 184 -6.40 -6.19 7.94
CA GLY A 184 -7.04 -6.28 9.26
C GLY A 184 -7.02 -7.70 9.80
N ARG A 185 -7.43 -8.68 8.98
CA ARG A 185 -7.35 -10.10 9.36
C ARG A 185 -5.92 -10.54 9.63
N ALA A 186 -4.99 -10.24 8.72
CA ALA A 186 -3.58 -10.63 8.88
C ALA A 186 -2.96 -10.02 10.15
N SER A 187 -3.26 -8.76 10.43
CA SER A 187 -2.85 -8.05 11.64
C SER A 187 -3.47 -8.68 12.89
N ASN A 188 -4.78 -8.96 12.87
CA ASN A 188 -5.48 -9.59 13.98
C ASN A 188 -4.92 -10.99 14.27
N ASP A 189 -4.84 -11.87 13.28
CA ASP A 189 -4.36 -13.25 13.46
C ASP A 189 -2.93 -13.30 14.01
N THR A 190 -2.07 -12.37 13.56
CA THR A 190 -0.70 -12.24 14.06
C THR A 190 -0.69 -11.69 15.48
N GLY A 191 -1.42 -10.60 15.75
CA GLY A 191 -1.48 -9.99 17.07
C GLY A 191 -2.10 -10.92 18.12
N GLN A 192 -3.17 -11.63 17.77
CA GLN A 192 -3.76 -12.69 18.60
C GLN A 192 -2.70 -13.72 18.95
N ARG A 193 -1.96 -14.26 17.98
CA ARG A 193 -0.89 -15.25 18.22
C ARG A 193 0.24 -14.70 19.08
N VAL A 194 0.63 -13.45 18.92
CA VAL A 194 1.69 -12.80 19.73
C VAL A 194 1.23 -12.64 21.18
N ILE A 195 0.07 -12.03 21.40
CA ILE A 195 -0.50 -11.80 22.73
C ILE A 195 -0.72 -13.15 23.42
N ARG A 196 -1.25 -14.11 22.66
CA ARG A 196 -1.46 -15.46 23.11
C ARG A 196 -0.17 -16.29 23.21
N GLY A 197 0.94 -15.87 22.64
CA GLY A 197 2.22 -16.55 22.83
C GLY A 197 2.86 -16.25 24.17
N ASN A 198 2.44 -15.18 24.85
CA ASN A 198 3.12 -14.66 26.02
C ASN A 198 2.73 -15.41 27.31
N GLN A 199 3.57 -16.36 27.72
CA GLN A 199 3.37 -17.17 28.92
C GLN A 199 3.62 -16.40 30.24
N ALA A 200 4.16 -15.19 30.19
CA ALA A 200 4.34 -14.35 31.37
C ALA A 200 3.03 -13.74 31.89
N LEU A 201 1.97 -13.75 31.08
CA LEU A 201 0.65 -13.26 31.45
C LEU A 201 -0.25 -14.43 31.84
N ASP A 202 -1.10 -14.23 32.84
CA ASP A 202 -2.15 -15.20 33.15
C ASP A 202 -3.16 -15.32 31.98
N VAL A 203 -3.86 -16.45 31.92
CA VAL A 203 -4.79 -16.80 30.83
C VAL A 203 -5.90 -15.75 30.67
N GLY A 204 -6.46 -15.26 31.77
CA GLY A 204 -7.49 -14.24 31.78
C GLY A 204 -7.00 -12.90 31.24
N THR A 205 -5.87 -12.39 31.75
CA THR A 205 -5.27 -11.14 31.25
C THR A 205 -4.95 -11.22 29.76
N ARG A 206 -4.39 -12.35 29.32
CA ARG A 206 -4.09 -12.60 27.91
C ARG A 206 -5.33 -12.53 27.02
N GLU A 207 -6.45 -13.14 27.45
CA GLU A 207 -7.67 -13.11 26.64
C GLU A 207 -8.30 -11.71 26.59
N VAL A 208 -8.25 -10.96 27.69
CA VAL A 208 -8.72 -9.56 27.73
C VAL A 208 -7.89 -8.69 26.78
N ILE A 209 -6.56 -8.77 26.84
CA ILE A 209 -5.68 -7.99 25.94
C ILE A 209 -5.91 -8.39 24.49
N ALA A 210 -6.06 -9.69 24.22
CA ALA A 210 -6.32 -10.19 22.88
C ALA A 210 -7.64 -9.65 22.34
N LYS A 211 -8.71 -9.61 23.15
CA LYS A 211 -10.00 -9.06 22.73
C LYS A 211 -9.95 -7.54 22.53
N LEU A 212 -9.25 -6.81 23.40
CA LEU A 212 -9.05 -5.37 23.22
C LEU A 212 -8.27 -5.06 21.93
N PHE A 213 -7.26 -5.87 21.60
CA PHE A 213 -6.51 -5.75 20.36
C PHE A 213 -7.40 -6.01 19.13
N GLU A 214 -8.20 -7.07 19.16
CA GLU A 214 -9.16 -7.40 18.08
C GLU A 214 -10.13 -6.25 17.81
N ILE A 215 -10.73 -5.70 18.87
CA ILE A 215 -11.62 -4.54 18.79
C ILE A 215 -10.88 -3.32 18.21
N GLY A 216 -9.65 -3.05 18.69
CA GLY A 216 -8.83 -1.95 18.20
C GLY A 216 -8.53 -2.05 16.70
N VAL A 217 -8.13 -3.23 16.23
CA VAL A 217 -7.88 -3.48 14.80
C VAL A 217 -9.17 -3.27 13.99
N PHE A 218 -10.30 -3.80 14.47
CA PHE A 218 -11.59 -3.62 13.79
C PHE A 218 -11.99 -2.15 13.66
N VAL A 219 -11.86 -1.37 14.75
CA VAL A 219 -12.16 0.07 14.75
C VAL A 219 -11.27 0.82 13.74
N VAL A 220 -9.97 0.53 13.71
CA VAL A 220 -9.05 1.18 12.77
C VAL A 220 -9.42 0.85 11.32
N ILE A 221 -9.67 -0.42 11.00
CA ILE A 221 -10.05 -0.84 9.65
C ILE A 221 -11.39 -0.21 9.23
N PHE A 222 -12.35 -0.13 10.16
CA PHE A 222 -13.63 0.51 9.92
C PHE A 222 -13.50 2.01 9.61
N LEU A 223 -12.70 2.75 10.41
CA LEU A 223 -12.45 4.17 10.17
C LEU A 223 -11.74 4.41 8.82
N LEU A 224 -10.76 3.58 8.49
CA LEU A 224 -10.07 3.65 7.19
C LEU A 224 -11.03 3.37 6.03
N LEU A 225 -11.96 2.42 6.18
CA LEU A 225 -12.97 2.12 5.17
C LEU A 225 -13.90 3.33 4.94
N LEU A 226 -14.37 3.96 6.01
CA LEU A 226 -15.19 5.18 5.93
C LEU A 226 -14.44 6.32 5.23
N GLN A 227 -13.15 6.50 5.52
CA GLN A 227 -12.32 7.49 4.85
C GLN A 227 -12.18 7.20 3.34
N VAL A 228 -12.03 5.92 2.96
CA VAL A 228 -11.98 5.50 1.55
C VAL A 228 -13.30 5.78 0.83
N MET A 229 -14.44 5.61 1.53
CA MET A 229 -15.76 5.97 1.03
C MET A 229 -15.97 7.48 0.89
N GLY A 230 -15.06 8.31 1.42
CA GLY A 230 -15.18 9.77 1.41
C GLY A 230 -16.05 10.32 2.54
N VAL A 231 -16.32 9.53 3.59
CA VAL A 231 -17.05 9.98 4.77
C VAL A 231 -16.15 10.86 5.63
N ASP A 232 -16.67 12.02 6.05
CA ASP A 232 -15.98 12.90 6.99
C ASP A 232 -15.93 12.26 8.39
N LEU A 233 -14.72 11.99 8.85
CA LEU A 233 -14.47 11.37 10.16
C LEU A 233 -14.48 12.40 11.31
N THR A 234 -14.62 13.69 11.04
CA THR A 234 -14.52 14.76 12.05
C THR A 234 -15.49 14.53 13.21
N ALA A 235 -16.75 14.21 12.92
CA ALA A 235 -17.75 13.93 13.95
C ALA A 235 -17.38 12.70 14.81
N LEU A 236 -16.89 11.63 14.19
CA LEU A 236 -16.41 10.44 14.88
C LEU A 236 -15.14 10.72 15.69
N ALA A 237 -14.26 11.58 15.21
CA ALA A 237 -13.04 11.98 15.92
C ALA A 237 -13.37 12.82 17.17
N VAL A 238 -14.33 13.74 17.07
CA VAL A 238 -14.82 14.52 18.22
C VAL A 238 -15.47 13.58 19.26
N PHE A 239 -16.36 12.70 18.81
CA PHE A 239 -17.03 11.74 19.70
C PHE A 239 -16.04 10.75 20.34
N GLY A 240 -15.13 10.19 19.53
CA GLY A 240 -14.06 9.31 19.99
C GLY A 240 -13.09 10.02 20.95
N GLY A 241 -12.83 11.30 20.73
CA GLY A 241 -12.06 12.16 21.65
C GLY A 241 -12.76 12.31 23.01
N ALA A 242 -14.07 12.61 23.00
CA ALA A 242 -14.86 12.71 24.23
C ALA A 242 -14.92 11.36 24.99
N LEU A 243 -15.13 10.24 24.28
CA LEU A 243 -15.06 8.90 24.87
C LEU A 243 -13.67 8.60 25.44
N GLY A 244 -12.61 8.96 24.72
CA GLY A 244 -11.22 8.77 25.17
C GLY A 244 -10.92 9.55 26.44
N VAL A 245 -11.40 10.79 26.54
CA VAL A 245 -11.31 11.61 27.76
C VAL A 245 -12.09 10.96 28.91
N GLY A 246 -13.32 10.48 28.66
CA GLY A 246 -14.13 9.77 29.67
C GLY A 246 -13.47 8.50 30.20
N LEU A 247 -12.91 7.68 29.31
CA LEU A 247 -12.13 6.49 29.69
C LEU A 247 -10.85 6.88 30.44
N GLY A 248 -10.17 7.95 30.02
CA GLY A 248 -8.99 8.49 30.68
C GLY A 248 -9.26 8.91 32.13
N PHE A 249 -10.38 9.58 32.37
CA PHE A 249 -10.82 9.89 33.74
C PHE A 249 -11.16 8.63 34.55
N GLY A 250 -11.81 7.62 33.94
CA GLY A 250 -12.09 6.35 34.60
C GLY A 250 -10.84 5.55 34.98
N LEU A 251 -9.78 5.63 34.17
CA LEU A 251 -8.49 4.96 34.41
C LEU A 251 -7.50 5.81 35.23
N GLN A 252 -7.85 7.06 35.55
CA GLN A 252 -6.96 8.02 36.18
C GLN A 252 -6.35 7.48 37.49
N GLN A 253 -7.16 6.83 38.34
CA GLN A 253 -6.69 6.30 39.60
C GLN A 253 -5.69 5.14 39.42
N ILE A 254 -5.92 4.28 38.43
CA ILE A 254 -5.00 3.17 38.10
C ILE A 254 -3.67 3.73 37.60
N ALA A 255 -3.71 4.72 36.70
CA ALA A 255 -2.51 5.39 36.19
C ALA A 255 -1.74 6.11 37.30
N SER A 256 -2.44 6.82 38.20
CA SER A 256 -1.83 7.50 39.35
C SER A 256 -1.12 6.50 40.27
N ASN A 257 -1.77 5.38 40.60
CA ASN A 257 -1.19 4.34 41.45
C ASN A 257 0.05 3.71 40.81
N PHE A 258 0.03 3.49 39.49
CA PHE A 258 1.18 2.98 38.74
C PHE A 258 2.37 3.97 38.77
N ILE A 259 2.12 5.25 38.49
CA ILE A 259 3.15 6.29 38.51
C ILE A 259 3.75 6.43 39.92
N SER A 260 2.93 6.46 40.96
CA SER A 260 3.40 6.48 42.35
C SER A 260 4.32 5.29 42.67
N GLY A 261 3.98 4.09 42.19
CA GLY A 261 4.83 2.90 42.34
C GLY A 261 6.19 3.04 41.67
N LEU A 262 6.24 3.58 40.44
CA LEU A 262 7.51 3.85 39.75
C LEU A 262 8.36 4.91 40.47
N ILE A 263 7.73 5.99 40.95
CA ILE A 263 8.44 7.05 41.70
C ILE A 263 9.09 6.44 42.95
N ILE A 264 8.36 5.64 43.73
CA ILE A 264 8.91 5.00 44.94
C ILE A 264 10.11 4.10 44.62
N LEU A 265 10.09 3.38 43.49
CA LEU A 265 11.22 2.54 43.06
C LEU A 265 12.44 3.36 42.65
N LEU A 266 12.23 4.52 42.03
CA LEU A 266 13.28 5.43 41.59
C LEU A 266 13.84 6.30 42.72
N ASP A 267 13.02 6.60 43.73
CA ASP A 267 13.40 7.42 44.89
C ASP A 267 14.14 6.62 45.97
N ARG A 268 14.24 5.29 45.82
CA ARG A 268 14.97 4.38 46.74
C ARG A 268 16.40 4.06 46.32
N SER A 269 16.96 4.81 45.37
CA SER A 269 18.40 4.86 45.05
C SER A 269 18.98 6.20 45.46
#